data_AF-A0AA51CDK9-F1
#
_entry.id   AF-A0AA51CDK9-F1
#
_cell.length_a   1.000
_cell.length_b   1.000
_cell.length_c   1.000
_cell.angle_alpha   90.00
_cell.angle_beta   90.00
_cell.angle_gamma   90.00
#
_symmetry.space_group_name_H-M   'P 1'
#
loop_
_entity.id
_entity.type
_entity.pdbx_description
1 polymer ?
#
loop_
_entity_poly.entity_id
_entity_poly.type
_entity_poly.pdbx_seq_one_letter_code
_entity_poly.pdbx_strand_id
1 'polypeptide(L)'
;MSNEEAKLISRNTHRRMSRQKRSKLLQAFEIMLLRLINIVAVAIFAAWSEYILFHRPVLKWILILAFAVVFTDLIKSIEKSVKKSPRNGHSDRDTDK
;
A
#
# COMPACT_ATOMS: atom_id res chain seq x y z
N MET A 1 34.63 0.67 -27.28
CA MET A 1 33.22 0.37 -26.98
C MET A 1 32.48 0.30 -28.31
N SER A 2 31.92 -0.87 -28.65
CA SER A 2 31.33 -1.11 -29.98
C SER A 2 29.89 -0.58 -30.05
N ASN A 3 29.46 -0.10 -31.23
CA ASN A 3 28.08 0.33 -31.48
C ASN A 3 27.05 -0.77 -31.15
N GLU A 4 27.44 -2.04 -31.24
CA GLU A 4 26.56 -3.16 -30.87
C GLU A 4 26.37 -3.30 -29.37
N GLU A 5 27.42 -3.06 -28.57
CA GLU A 5 27.35 -3.10 -27.11
C GLU A 5 26.43 -1.99 -26.58
N ALA A 6 26.52 -0.78 -27.15
CA ALA A 6 25.65 0.34 -26.79
C ALA A 6 24.16 0.04 -27.09
N LYS A 7 23.88 -0.66 -28.20
CA LYS A 7 22.51 -1.04 -28.61
C LYS A 7 21.94 -2.17 -27.77
N LEU A 8 22.77 -3.10 -27.31
CA LEU A 8 22.38 -4.17 -26.38
C LEU A 8 22.09 -3.61 -24.98
N ILE A 9 22.93 -2.68 -24.49
CA ILE A 9 22.73 -2.01 -23.20
C ILE A 9 21.40 -1.25 -23.22
N SER A 10 21.13 -0.43 -24.24
CA SER A 10 19.89 0.36 -24.31
C SER A 10 18.63 -0.51 -24.36
N ARG A 11 18.63 -1.62 -25.12
CA ARG A 11 17.52 -2.59 -25.15
C ARG A 11 17.30 -3.26 -23.80
N ASN A 12 18.37 -3.63 -23.10
CA ASN A 12 18.28 -4.29 -21.80
C ASN A 12 17.77 -3.32 -20.72
N THR A 13 18.22 -2.06 -20.77
CA THR A 13 17.73 -0.97 -19.91
C THR A 13 16.24 -0.69 -20.16
N HIS A 14 15.80 -0.67 -21.42
CA HIS A 14 14.39 -0.48 -21.75
C HIS A 14 13.50 -1.62 -21.22
N ARG A 15 13.95 -2.88 -21.35
CA ARG A 15 13.27 -4.05 -20.77
C ARG A 15 13.23 -4.01 -19.24
N ARG A 16 14.28 -3.54 -18.58
CA ARG A 16 14.29 -3.35 -17.12
C ARG A 16 13.32 -2.26 -16.70
N MET A 17 13.29 -1.13 -17.40
CA MET A 17 12.36 -0.04 -17.13
C MET A 17 10.89 -0.44 -17.31
N SER A 18 10.55 -1.22 -18.35
CA SER A 18 9.16 -1.67 -18.55
C SER A 18 8.70 -2.64 -17.46
N ARG A 19 9.58 -3.55 -17.01
CA ARG A 19 9.32 -4.46 -15.88
C ARG A 19 9.22 -3.74 -14.53
N GLN A 20 9.95 -2.64 -14.35
CA GLN A 20 9.88 -1.80 -13.15
C GLN A 20 8.62 -0.94 -13.12
N LYS A 21 8.18 -0.42 -14.28
CA LYS A 21 6.90 0.30 -14.39
C LYS A 21 5.72 -0.61 -14.06
N ARG A 22 5.68 -1.83 -14.59
CA ARG A 22 4.60 -2.80 -14.29
C ARG A 22 4.48 -3.14 -12.80
N SER A 23 5.59 -3.38 -12.11
CA SER A 23 5.54 -3.66 -10.67
C SER A 23 5.12 -2.44 -9.84
N LYS A 24 5.53 -1.23 -10.24
CA LYS A 24 5.08 0.00 -9.57
C LYS A 24 3.58 0.22 -9.75
N LEU A 25 3.04 -0.09 -10.93
CA LEU A 25 1.60 -0.02 -11.20
C LEU A 25 0.81 -1.05 -10.37
N LEU A 26 1.29 -2.29 -10.27
CA LEU A 26 0.66 -3.31 -9.45
C LEU A 26 0.66 -2.93 -7.96
N GLN A 27 1.78 -2.43 -7.43
CA GLN A 27 1.84 -1.91 -6.07
C GLN A 27 0.91 -0.72 -5.87
N ALA A 28 0.85 0.22 -6.81
CA ALA A 28 -0.07 1.34 -6.74
C ALA A 28 -1.54 0.88 -6.74
N PHE A 29 -1.86 -0.14 -7.53
CA PHE A 29 -3.20 -0.74 -7.58
C PHE A 29 -3.56 -1.44 -6.26
N GLU A 30 -2.65 -2.23 -5.68
CA GLU A 30 -2.84 -2.85 -4.36
C GLU A 30 -3.08 -1.78 -3.28
N ILE A 31 -2.28 -0.72 -3.25
CA ILE A 31 -2.44 0.38 -2.29
C ILE A 31 -3.78 1.11 -2.50
N MET A 32 -4.18 1.35 -3.75
CA MET A 32 -5.48 1.95 -4.08
C MET A 32 -6.63 1.08 -3.57
N LEU A 33 -6.54 -0.23 -3.77
CA LEU A 33 -7.55 -1.19 -3.35
C LEU A 33 -7.64 -1.28 -1.82
N LEU A 34 -6.51 -1.28 -1.13
CA LEU A 34 -6.43 -1.16 0.34
C LEU A 34 -7.10 0.11 0.86
N ARG A 35 -6.86 1.26 0.21
CA ARG A 35 -7.53 2.53 0.58
C ARG A 35 -9.03 2.48 0.35
N LEU A 36 -9.48 1.87 -0.74
CA LEU A 36 -10.90 1.68 -1.03
C LEU A 36 -11.56 0.83 0.07
N ILE A 37 -10.94 -0.29 0.46
CA ILE A 37 -11.41 -1.16 1.55
C ILE A 37 -11.51 -0.39 2.86
N ASN A 38 -10.52 0.47 3.18
CA ASN A 38 -10.57 1.30 4.38
C ASN A 38 -11.80 2.23 4.39
N ILE A 39 -12.05 2.94 3.30
CA ILE A 39 -13.20 3.84 3.19
C ILE A 39 -14.52 3.07 3.36
N VAL A 40 -14.63 1.91 2.71
CA VAL A 40 -15.82 1.05 2.83
C VAL A 40 -16.00 0.55 4.26
N ALA A 41 -14.93 0.11 4.93
CA ALA A 41 -14.99 -0.34 6.33
C ALA A 41 -15.44 0.78 7.28
N VAL A 42 -14.90 1.99 7.12
CA VAL A 42 -15.31 3.16 7.91
C VAL A 42 -16.77 3.54 7.64
N ALA A 43 -17.23 3.47 6.38
CA ALA A 43 -18.62 3.77 6.03
C ALA A 43 -19.60 2.73 6.63
N ILE A 44 -19.27 1.44 6.56
CA ILE A 44 -20.06 0.37 7.19
C ILE A 44 -20.12 0.59 8.71
N PHE A 45 -18.99 0.89 9.33
CA PHE A 45 -18.94 1.14 10.77
C PHE A 45 -19.75 2.39 11.18
N ALA A 46 -19.70 3.46 10.37
CA ALA A 46 -20.50 4.65 10.58
C ALA A 46 -22.00 4.34 10.48
N ALA A 47 -22.44 3.60 9.46
CA ALA A 47 -23.84 3.18 9.32
C ALA A 47 -24.30 2.27 10.49
N TRP A 48 -23.46 1.32 10.92
CA TRP A 48 -23.75 0.46 12.07
C TRP A 48 -23.87 1.27 13.37
N SER A 49 -22.97 2.23 13.57
CA SER A 49 -23.01 3.12 14.74
C SER A 49 -24.25 4.01 14.76
N GLU A 50 -24.81 4.35 13.60
CA GLU A 50 -26.05 5.12 13.48
C GLU A 50 -27.26 4.34 13.99
N TYR A 51 -27.32 3.05 13.68
CA TYR A 51 -28.37 2.16 14.13
C TYR A 51 -28.34 1.94 15.65
N ILE A 52 -27.14 1.89 16.26
CA ILE A 52 -26.97 1.52 17.68
C ILE A 52 -26.95 2.73 18.61
N LEU A 53 -26.33 3.84 18.19
CA LEU A 53 -26.06 5.00 19.04
C LEU A 53 -26.93 6.22 18.66
N PHE A 54 -28.14 5.98 18.17
CA PHE A 54 -29.06 7.03 17.68
C PHE A 54 -29.24 8.19 18.68
N HIS A 55 -29.30 7.90 19.99
CA HIS A 55 -29.49 8.90 21.04
C HIS A 55 -28.20 9.54 21.59
N ARG A 56 -27.01 9.10 21.14
CA ARG A 56 -25.72 9.60 21.66
C ARG A 56 -24.81 10.06 20.52
N PRO A 57 -25.11 11.22 19.90
CA PRO A 57 -24.37 11.71 18.73
C PRO A 57 -22.89 11.95 19.00
N VAL A 58 -22.53 12.46 20.19
CA VAL A 58 -21.13 12.74 20.56
C VAL A 58 -20.34 11.44 20.70
N LEU A 59 -20.90 10.42 21.35
CA LEU A 59 -20.24 9.13 21.55
C LEU A 59 -20.05 8.38 20.22
N LYS A 60 -21.02 8.53 19.29
CA LYS A 60 -20.93 8.02 17.92
C LYS A 60 -19.73 8.59 17.18
N TRP A 61 -19.57 9.91 17.16
CA TRP A 61 -18.44 10.55 16.47
C TRP A 61 -17.08 10.17 17.08
N ILE A 62 -16.99 10.09 18.41
CA ILE A 62 -15.77 9.62 19.09
C ILE A 62 -15.42 8.20 18.65
N LEU A 63 -16.41 7.30 18.57
CA LEU A 63 -16.22 5.91 18.17
C LEU A 63 -15.78 5.80 16.70
N ILE A 64 -16.40 6.54 15.79
CA ILE A 64 -16.05 6.58 14.37
C ILE A 64 -14.62 7.12 14.19
N LEU A 65 -14.26 8.20 14.88
CA LEU A 65 -12.92 8.78 14.80
C LEU A 65 -11.86 7.83 15.37
N ALA A 66 -12.11 7.22 16.53
CA ALA A 66 -11.22 6.23 17.11
C ALA A 66 -11.01 5.03 16.17
N PHE A 67 -12.10 4.52 15.59
CA PHE A 67 -12.03 3.44 14.60
C PHE A 67 -11.23 3.85 13.36
N ALA A 68 -11.49 5.04 12.81
CA ALA A 68 -10.79 5.54 11.62
C ALA A 68 -9.29 5.70 11.87
N VAL A 69 -8.87 6.19 13.04
CA VAL A 69 -7.45 6.32 13.41
C VAL A 69 -6.78 4.94 13.48
N VAL A 70 -7.35 4.00 14.24
CA VAL A 70 -6.80 2.65 14.41
C VAL A 70 -6.72 1.92 13.06
N PHE A 71 -7.78 1.98 12.26
CA PHE A 71 -7.84 1.30 10.98
C PHE A 71 -6.91 1.93 9.95
N THR A 72 -6.73 3.25 9.98
CA THR A 72 -5.76 3.94 9.12
C THR A 72 -4.32 3.55 9.47
N ASP A 73 -3.98 3.41 10.75
CA ASP A 73 -2.66 2.98 11.16
C ASP A 73 -2.39 1.50 10.83
N LEU A 74 -3.41 0.64 10.94
CA LEU A 74 -3.36 -0.74 10.44
C LEU A 74 -3.09 -0.76 8.93
N ILE A 75 -3.84 0.02 8.15
CA ILE A 75 -3.66 0.14 6.70
C ILE A 75 -2.26 0.66 6.36
N LYS A 76 -1.73 1.66 7.07
CA LYS A 76 -0.35 2.15 6.85
C LYS A 76 0.70 1.07 7.14
N SER A 77 0.47 0.23 8.15
CA SER A 77 1.35 -0.91 8.44
C SER A 77 1.35 -1.92 7.30
N ILE A 78 0.16 -2.25 6.78
CA ILE A 78 0.00 -3.14 5.62
C ILE A 78 0.59 -2.49 4.35
N GLU A 79 0.39 -1.19 4.13
CA GLU A 79 0.97 -0.42 3.01
C GLU A 79 2.50 -0.46 3.04
N LYS A 80 3.12 -0.38 4.23
CA LYS A 80 4.57 -0.55 4.39
C LYS A 80 5.01 -1.96 4.02
N SER A 81 4.23 -2.99 4.36
CA SER A 81 4.51 -4.39 3.99
C SER A 81 4.40 -4.61 2.48
N VAL A 82 3.37 -4.05 1.84
CA VAL A 82 3.18 -4.08 0.38
C VAL A 82 4.31 -3.33 -0.35
N LYS A 83 4.73 -2.17 0.15
CA LYS A 83 5.91 -1.45 -0.39
C LYS A 83 7.21 -2.21 -0.18
N LYS A 84 7.32 -3.01 0.89
CA LYS A 84 8.43 -3.92 1.16
C LYS A 84 8.35 -5.26 0.39
N SER A 85 7.32 -5.45 -0.46
CA SER A 85 7.18 -6.64 -1.32
C SER A 85 8.55 -7.05 -1.90
N PRO A 86 8.91 -8.34 -1.82
CA PRO A 86 10.27 -8.85 -1.96
C PRO A 86 10.76 -8.71 -3.40
N ARG A 87 11.15 -7.49 -3.76
CA ARG A 87 11.84 -7.18 -5.01
C ARG A 87 13.17 -6.46 -4.75
N ASN A 88 13.61 -6.46 -3.49
CA ASN A 88 15.02 -6.36 -3.14
C ASN A 88 15.51 -7.78 -2.82
N GLY A 89 16.08 -8.43 -3.84
CA GLY A 89 17.01 -9.54 -3.62
C GLY A 89 18.33 -9.00 -3.05
N HIS A 90 18.26 -8.41 -1.85
CA HIS A 90 19.44 -8.23 -1.01
C HIS A 90 19.12 -8.87 0.32
N SER A 91 19.67 -10.08 0.42
CA SER A 91 19.89 -10.85 1.62
C SER A 91 20.19 -9.97 2.83
N ASP A 92 19.52 -10.27 3.94
CA ASP A 92 20.09 -10.15 5.28
C ASP A 92 21.29 -11.12 5.41
N ARG A 93 22.32 -10.90 4.61
CA ARG A 93 23.66 -11.48 4.73
C ARG A 93 24.59 -10.29 4.55
N ASP A 94 24.88 -9.61 5.65
CA ASP A 94 26.11 -8.83 5.90
C ASP A 94 25.92 -7.91 7.12
N THR A 95 25.52 -8.47 8.26
CA THR A 95 25.84 -7.89 9.58
C THR A 95 25.87 -9.03 10.57
N ASP A 96 26.97 -9.77 10.57
CA ASP A 96 27.57 -10.33 11.78
C ASP A 96 29.07 -10.50 11.47
N LYS A 97 29.78 -9.39 11.66
CA LYS A 97 31.21 -9.36 11.95
C LYS A 97 31.37 -9.20 13.45
#